data_AF-A0A3D3CRP8-F1
#
_entry.id   AF-A0A3D3CRP8-F1
#
_cell.length_a   1.000
_cell.length_b   1.000
_cell.length_c   1.000
_cell.angle_alpha   90.00
_cell.angle_beta   90.00
_cell.angle_gamma   90.00
#
_symmetry.space_group_name_H-M   'P 1'
#
loop_
_entity.id
_entity.type
_entity.pdbx_description
1 polymer ?
#
loop_
_entity_poly.entity_id
_entity_poly.type
_entity_poly.pdbx_seq_one_letter_code
_entity_poly.pdbx_strand_id
1 'polypeptide(L)'
;YVPVPENMPGKGIGHFFGALRIDAFRKPEEFKKDMDQWLNRFRQAKPIAGFERVLVPGDPERMMETHRRKNGIPLLHAVIQDLEHLAERFKIPAPGL
;
A
#
# COMPACT_ATOMS: atom_id res chain seq x y z
N TYR A 1 -27.31 11.15 22.63
CA TYR A 1 -25.93 10.88 23.07
C TYR A 1 -25.88 9.42 23.52
N VAL A 2 -25.02 8.60 22.92
CA VAL A 2 -24.86 7.19 23.32
C VAL A 2 -23.67 7.12 24.29
N PRO A 3 -23.84 6.63 25.52
CA PRO A 3 -22.74 6.54 26.48
C PRO A 3 -21.68 5.55 26.00
N VAL A 4 -20.40 5.91 26.20
CA VAL A 4 -19.26 5.06 25.83
C VAL A 4 -19.24 3.83 26.76
N PRO A 5 -19.16 2.59 26.22
CA PRO A 5 -19.14 1.38 27.04
C PRO A 5 -17.89 1.28 27.91
N GLU A 6 -18.04 0.86 29.18
CA GLU A 6 -16.96 0.80 30.17
C GLU A 6 -15.93 -0.33 29.95
N ASN A 7 -16.08 -1.18 28.92
CA ASN A 7 -15.17 -2.29 28.62
C ASN A 7 -15.04 -2.54 27.11
N MET A 8 -14.49 -1.58 26.36
CA MET A 8 -14.24 -1.80 24.94
C MET A 8 -13.20 -2.91 24.70
N PRO A 9 -13.48 -3.91 23.85
CA PRO A 9 -12.51 -4.95 23.53
C PRO A 9 -11.29 -4.41 22.76
N GLY A 10 -10.09 -4.81 23.20
CA GLY A 10 -8.80 -4.53 22.55
C GLY A 10 -8.02 -3.35 23.14
N LYS A 11 -6.68 -3.32 22.96
CA LYS A 11 -5.84 -2.13 23.19
C LYS A 11 -6.06 -1.05 22.10
N GLY A 12 -7.31 -0.91 21.64
CA GLY A 12 -7.81 0.17 20.78
C GLY A 12 -7.39 0.15 19.31
N ILE A 13 -7.88 -0.80 18.51
CA ILE A 13 -7.92 -0.64 17.04
C ILE A 13 -9.20 -1.24 16.47
N GLY A 14 -10.02 -0.42 15.82
CA GLY A 14 -11.19 -0.84 15.07
C GLY A 14 -10.90 -0.81 13.57
N HIS A 15 -11.36 -1.83 12.84
CA HIS A 15 -11.19 -1.92 11.39
C HIS A 15 -12.55 -2.05 10.71
N PHE A 16 -12.71 -1.36 9.58
CA PHE A 16 -13.88 -1.47 8.72
C PHE A 16 -13.43 -1.87 7.31
N PHE A 17 -14.13 -2.82 6.72
CA PHE A 17 -13.88 -3.27 5.35
C PHE A 17 -15.17 -3.16 4.55
N GLY A 18 -15.06 -2.59 3.35
CA GLY A 18 -16.15 -2.48 2.39
C GLY A 18 -15.74 -3.08 1.05
N ALA A 19 -16.62 -3.89 0.46
CA ALA A 19 -16.45 -4.43 -0.88
C ALA A 19 -17.73 -4.17 -1.68
N LEU A 20 -17.59 -3.48 -2.82
CA LEU A 20 -18.70 -3.17 -3.72
C LEU A 20 -18.56 -4.02 -4.98
N ARG A 21 -19.60 -4.81 -5.29
CA ARG A 21 -19.63 -5.65 -6.48
C ARG A 21 -19.99 -4.79 -7.69
N ILE A 22 -19.02 -4.51 -8.56
CA ILE A 22 -19.21 -3.57 -9.68
C ILE A 22 -20.24 -4.04 -10.72
N ASP A 23 -20.38 -5.35 -10.92
CA ASP A 23 -21.34 -5.95 -11.86
C ASP A 23 -22.81 -5.79 -11.41
N ALA A 24 -23.04 -5.45 -10.15
CA ALA A 24 -24.36 -5.13 -9.62
C ALA A 24 -24.85 -3.75 -10.10
N PHE A 25 -23.96 -2.93 -10.68
CA PHE A 25 -24.26 -1.56 -11.12
C PHE A 25 -24.12 -1.39 -12.62
N ARG A 26 -23.14 -2.05 -13.26
CA ARG A 26 -22.89 -1.97 -14.71
C ARG A 26 -21.99 -3.11 -15.18
N LYS A 27 -21.86 -3.30 -16.49
CA LYS A 27 -20.93 -4.29 -17.05
C LYS A 27 -19.49 -4.01 -16.56
N PRO A 28 -18.77 -5.00 -16.00
CA PRO A 28 -17.41 -4.83 -15.47
C PRO A 28 -16.42 -4.23 -16.47
N GLU A 29 -16.55 -4.60 -17.74
CA GLU A 29 -15.67 -4.22 -18.84
C GLU A 29 -15.82 -2.74 -19.16
N GLU A 30 -17.05 -2.24 -19.16
CA GLU A 30 -17.34 -0.82 -19.34
C GLU A 30 -16.88 -0.01 -18.12
N PHE A 31 -17.08 -0.52 -16.90
CA PHE A 31 -16.56 0.11 -15.68
C PHE A 31 -15.04 0.27 -15.73
N LYS A 32 -14.32 -0.81 -16.07
CA LYS A 32 -12.84 -0.80 -16.16
C LYS A 32 -12.35 0.14 -17.26
N LYS A 33 -13.00 0.11 -18.43
CA LYS A 33 -12.66 1.01 -19.55
C LYS A 33 -12.76 2.49 -19.16
N ASP A 34 -13.84 2.86 -18.49
CA ASP A 34 -14.03 4.25 -18.05
C ASP A 34 -13.01 4.62 -16.97
N MET A 35 -12.72 3.72 -16.03
CA MET A 35 -11.66 3.91 -15.03
C MET A 35 -10.29 4.14 -15.70
N ASP A 36 -9.93 3.33 -16.69
CA ASP A 36 -8.68 3.48 -17.45
C ASP A 36 -8.62 4.84 -18.17
N GLN A 37 -9.74 5.30 -18.73
CA GLN A 37 -9.81 6.63 -19.35
C GLN A 37 -9.51 7.74 -18.36
N TRP A 38 -10.07 7.68 -17.14
CA TRP A 38 -9.79 8.66 -16.09
C TRP A 38 -8.34 8.61 -15.63
N LEU A 39 -7.80 7.42 -15.37
CA LEU A 39 -6.41 7.23 -14.98
C LEU A 39 -5.44 7.81 -16.04
N ASN A 40 -5.71 7.55 -17.31
CA ASN A 40 -4.90 8.09 -18.41
C ASN A 40 -4.97 9.62 -18.49
N ARG A 41 -6.16 10.20 -18.31
CA ARG A 41 -6.33 11.66 -18.26
C ARG A 41 -5.50 12.30 -17.15
N PHE A 42 -5.51 11.73 -15.95
CA PHE A 42 -4.70 12.25 -14.83
C PHE A 42 -3.20 12.16 -15.15
N ARG A 43 -2.73 11.02 -15.65
CA ARG A 43 -1.32 10.83 -16.00
C ARG A 43 -0.84 11.75 -17.14
N GLN A 44 -1.73 12.14 -18.05
CA GLN A 44 -1.44 13.05 -19.15
C GLN A 44 -1.54 14.53 -18.78
N ALA A 45 -2.04 14.86 -17.58
CA ALA A 45 -2.16 16.23 -17.14
C ALA A 45 -0.77 16.89 -17.01
N LYS A 46 -0.69 18.18 -17.36
CA LYS A 46 0.54 18.95 -17.24
C LYS A 46 0.91 19.08 -15.75
N PRO A 47 2.10 18.62 -15.33
CA PRO A 47 2.54 18.82 -13.95
C PRO A 47 2.85 20.29 -13.69
N ILE A 48 2.80 20.69 -12.42
CA ILE A 48 3.28 22.01 -12.00
C ILE A 48 4.82 22.08 -12.13
N ALA A 49 5.37 23.30 -12.15
CA ALA A 49 6.81 23.50 -12.24
C ALA A 49 7.55 22.77 -11.10
N GLY A 50 8.68 22.13 -11.45
CA GLY A 50 9.48 21.34 -10.50
C GLY A 50 9.07 19.87 -10.37
N PHE A 51 8.02 19.42 -11.07
CA PHE A 51 7.58 18.02 -11.06
C PHE A 51 7.58 17.43 -12.46
N GLU A 52 8.01 16.17 -12.58
CA GLU A 52 8.16 15.48 -13.87
C GLU A 52 6.82 15.02 -14.45
N ARG A 53 5.89 14.55 -13.60
CA ARG A 53 4.60 13.99 -14.03
C ARG A 53 3.57 13.95 -12.91
N VAL A 54 2.30 13.85 -13.29
CA VAL A 54 1.18 13.58 -12.37
C VAL A 54 1.08 12.07 -12.13
N LEU A 55 0.96 11.68 -10.86
CA LEU A 55 0.83 10.29 -10.43
C LEU A 55 -0.56 10.05 -9.82
N VAL A 56 -1.07 8.83 -9.96
CA VAL A 56 -2.30 8.40 -9.27
C VAL A 56 -1.97 7.47 -8.09
N PRO A 57 -2.88 7.30 -7.12
CA PRO A 57 -2.69 6.35 -6.03
C PRO A 57 -2.35 4.94 -6.55
N GLY A 58 -1.29 4.34 -6.01
CA GLY A 58 -0.77 3.04 -6.42
C GLY A 58 0.33 3.08 -7.48
N ASP A 59 0.55 4.20 -8.18
CA ASP A 59 1.66 4.31 -9.15
C ASP A 59 3.04 4.29 -8.45
N PRO A 60 3.31 5.12 -7.42
CA PRO A 60 4.59 5.08 -6.69
C PRO A 60 4.88 3.69 -6.10
N GLU A 61 3.86 3.05 -5.51
CA GLU A 61 3.98 1.73 -4.89
C GLU A 61 4.31 0.66 -5.93
N ARG A 62 3.62 0.64 -7.08
CA ARG A 62 3.89 -0.32 -8.17
C ARG A 62 5.29 -0.15 -8.75
N MET A 63 5.77 1.08 -8.89
CA MET A 63 7.14 1.36 -9.34
C MET A 63 8.16 0.85 -8.32
N MET A 64 7.96 1.17 -7.05
CA MET A 64 8.86 0.77 -5.98
C MET A 64 8.88 -0.75 -5.81
N GLU A 65 7.71 -1.40 -5.90
CA GLU A 65 7.59 -2.85 -5.89
C GLU A 65 8.37 -3.47 -7.05
N THR A 66 8.17 -2.96 -8.28
CA THR A 66 8.88 -3.46 -9.48
C THR A 66 10.39 -3.31 -9.32
N HIS A 67 10.85 -2.18 -8.79
CA HIS A 67 12.27 -1.92 -8.54
C HIS A 67 12.82 -2.85 -7.45
N ARG A 68 12.18 -2.91 -6.28
CA ARG A 68 12.68 -3.69 -5.13
C ARG A 68 12.57 -5.19 -5.32
N ARG A 69 11.62 -5.66 -6.12
CA ARG A 69 11.52 -7.07 -6.53
C ARG A 69 12.73 -7.51 -7.35
N LYS A 70 13.34 -6.61 -8.12
CA LYS A 70 14.52 -6.88 -8.95
C LYS A 70 15.83 -6.60 -8.22
N ASN A 71 15.88 -5.52 -7.44
CA ASN A 71 17.12 -4.99 -6.88
C ASN A 71 17.27 -5.23 -5.36
N GLY A 72 16.30 -5.87 -4.71
CA GLY A 72 16.24 -6.02 -3.26
C GLY A 72 15.61 -4.83 -2.54
N ILE A 73 15.27 -5.03 -1.27
CA ILE A 73 14.72 -3.99 -0.39
C ILE A 73 15.88 -3.38 0.41
N PRO A 74 16.18 -2.07 0.24
CA PRO A 74 17.20 -1.43 1.06
C PRO A 74 16.70 -1.32 2.51
N LEU A 75 17.48 -1.85 3.45
CA LEU A 75 17.21 -1.77 4.88
C LEU A 75 18.16 -0.78 5.55
N LEU A 76 17.67 -0.11 6.59
CA LEU A 76 18.51 0.71 7.46
C LEU A 76 19.37 -0.21 8.33
N HIS A 77 20.59 0.21 8.65
CA HIS A 77 21.51 -0.59 9.47
C HIS A 77 20.90 -1.01 10.81
N ALA A 78 20.15 -0.13 11.48
CA ALA A 78 19.45 -0.46 12.73
C ALA A 78 18.42 -1.58 12.55
N VAL A 79 17.72 -1.63 11.41
CA VAL A 79 16.75 -2.71 11.12
C VAL A 79 17.46 -4.04 10.92
N ILE A 80 18.64 -4.03 10.30
CA ILE A 80 19.47 -5.24 10.13
C ILE A 80 19.87 -5.77 11.51
N GLN A 81 20.37 -4.92 12.39
CA GLN A 81 20.76 -5.29 13.75
C GLN A 81 19.59 -5.87 14.55
N ASP A 82 18.40 -5.26 14.46
CA ASP A 82 17.20 -5.77 15.12
C ASP A 82 16.85 -7.18 14.61
N LEU A 83 16.92 -7.41 13.29
CA LEU A 83 16.64 -8.72 12.69
C LEU A 83 17.67 -9.78 13.10
N GLU A 84 18.96 -9.43 13.14
CA GLU A 84 20.04 -10.32 13.59
C GLU A 84 19.85 -10.71 15.07
N HIS A 85 19.54 -9.74 15.93
CA HIS A 85 19.30 -9.98 17.34
C HIS A 85 18.06 -10.87 17.57
N LEU A 86 16.99 -10.68 16.79
CA LEU A 86 15.83 -11.58 16.83
C LEU A 86 16.22 -12.99 16.37
N ALA A 87 17.01 -13.12 15.30
CA ALA A 87 17.46 -14.42 14.78
C ALA A 87 18.26 -15.19 15.84
N GLU A 88 19.18 -14.53 16.53
CA GLU A 88 19.94 -15.10 17.65
C GLU A 88 19.02 -15.54 18.79
N ARG A 89 18.14 -14.64 19.25
CA ARG A 89 17.20 -14.92 20.36
C ARG A 89 16.33 -16.14 20.09
N PHE A 90 15.84 -16.27 18.86
CA PHE A 90 14.98 -17.38 18.45
C PHE A 90 15.75 -18.58 17.89
N LYS A 91 17.09 -18.51 17.84
CA LYS A 91 17.99 -19.56 17.35
C LYS A 91 17.65 -20.00 15.91
N ILE A 92 17.38 -19.03 15.04
CA ILE A 92 17.16 -19.23 13.61
C ILE A 92 18.29 -18.56 12.81
N PRO A 93 18.56 -18.99 11.56
CA PRO A 93 19.52 -18.30 10.71
C PRO A 93 19.14 -16.83 10.51
N ALA A 94 20.13 -15.94 10.60
CA ALA A 94 19.95 -14.55 10.25
C ALA A 94 19.53 -14.42 8.77
N PRO A 95 18.68 -13.44 8.43
CA PRO A 95 18.32 -13.21 7.04
C PRO A 95 19.57 -12.93 6.21
N GLY A 96 19.70 -13.58 5.06
CA GLY A 96 20.76 -13.27 4.08
C GLY A 96 20.46 -11.92 3.43
N LEU A 97 21.04 -10.86 4.01
CA LEU A 97 20.85 -9.47 3.62
C LEU A 97 22.04 -8.96 2.81
#